data_AF-A0A3L6PDG5-F1
#
_entry.id   AF-A0A3L6PDG5-F1
#
_cell.length_a   1.000
_cell.length_b   1.000
_cell.length_c   1.000
_cell.angle_alpha   90.00
_cell.angle_beta   90.00
_cell.angle_gamma   90.00
#
_symmetry.space_group_name_H-M   'P 1'
#
loop_
_entity.id
_entity.type
_entity.pdbx_description
1 polymer ?
#
loop_
_entity_poly.entity_id
_entity_poly.type
_entity_poly.pdbx_seq_one_letter_code
_entity_poly.pdbx_strand_id
1 'polypeptide(L)'
;MAAAGGQTLGRSSFSRATANQAASSSGATGVKLVPSGVVFVSSGIPDLDRILGGGFLLGSVVMIMEDTDAPHHLLLLRCFMAQGVVHKQPLLFAGPMKEPRLFLGTLPAPVSSSKEDGRHRAMGVGPSSDGRANDEGLRIAWQYKKYFGDEKTSRAEHKDNKQEFSNDFDLRKPLERHLLNGQNIECVSTQEADTLSNLQDRCSAFLSKLPRKDGGSLTAGRIAIQSLCAPHCGYFEKDWDMVSFIKSVKAMVRSSNSVAVITFPSTVLSNSFCKRWQHLADTLLSIKAIPGKLDPFITIFII
;
A
#
# COMPACT_ATOMS: atom_id res chain seq x y z
N MET A 1 -13.64 -64.20 -41.60
CA MET A 1 -12.45 -64.62 -40.85
C MET A 1 -11.35 -63.58 -41.05
N ALA A 2 -10.81 -63.07 -39.93
CA ALA A 2 -9.47 -62.48 -39.65
C ALA A 2 -8.60 -61.92 -40.81
N ALA A 3 -7.78 -60.86 -40.71
CA ALA A 3 -7.18 -60.12 -39.60
C ALA A 3 -6.71 -58.73 -40.14
N ALA A 4 -6.92 -57.62 -39.42
CA ALA A 4 -5.98 -56.93 -38.52
C ALA A 4 -4.77 -56.23 -39.20
N GLY A 5 -4.72 -54.91 -39.05
CA GLY A 5 -3.55 -54.06 -39.29
C GLY A 5 -3.81 -52.68 -38.69
N GLY A 6 -3.50 -52.53 -37.39
CA GLY A 6 -3.75 -51.32 -36.63
C GLY A 6 -2.81 -50.16 -36.98
N GLN A 7 -3.35 -48.93 -36.96
CA GLN A 7 -2.55 -47.71 -36.94
C GLN A 7 -2.62 -47.07 -35.55
N THR A 8 -1.48 -47.01 -34.89
CA THR A 8 -1.26 -46.37 -33.59
C THR A 8 -1.01 -44.87 -33.75
N LEU A 9 -1.62 -44.10 -32.84
CA LEU A 9 -1.38 -42.69 -32.57
C LEU A 9 0.10 -42.35 -32.31
N GLY A 10 0.47 -41.11 -32.68
CA GLY A 10 1.65 -40.38 -32.20
C GLY A 10 2.26 -39.56 -33.33
N ARG A 11 2.53 -38.25 -33.25
CA ARG A 11 2.78 -37.36 -32.11
C ARG A 11 2.60 -35.94 -32.66
N SER A 12 1.66 -35.15 -32.14
CA SER A 12 1.60 -33.72 -32.47
C SER A 12 2.78 -33.02 -31.81
N SER A 13 3.64 -32.42 -32.62
CA SER A 13 4.75 -31.58 -32.16
C SER A 13 4.18 -30.19 -31.84
N PHE A 14 3.79 -29.97 -30.58
CA PHE A 14 3.59 -28.62 -30.07
C PHE A 14 4.94 -28.12 -29.54
N SER A 15 5.69 -27.41 -30.38
CA SER A 15 6.84 -26.63 -29.96
C SER A 15 6.35 -25.50 -29.06
N ARG A 16 6.65 -25.62 -27.76
CA ARG A 16 6.48 -24.54 -26.78
C ARG A 16 7.40 -23.40 -27.20
N ALA A 17 6.85 -22.34 -27.74
CA ALA A 17 7.58 -21.08 -27.88
C ALA A 17 8.05 -20.67 -26.49
N THR A 18 9.33 -20.87 -26.21
CA THR A 18 10.01 -20.26 -25.08
C THR A 18 9.90 -18.77 -25.31
N ALA A 19 8.96 -18.13 -24.62
CA ALA A 19 8.91 -16.69 -24.55
C ALA A 19 10.31 -16.22 -24.11
N ASN A 20 10.98 -15.54 -25.03
CA ASN A 20 12.22 -14.82 -24.75
C ASN A 20 12.02 -14.08 -23.43
N GLN A 21 12.97 -14.24 -22.52
CA GLN A 21 13.10 -13.38 -21.34
C GLN A 21 13.09 -11.95 -21.84
N ALA A 22 11.92 -11.31 -21.75
CA ALA A 22 11.79 -9.90 -22.02
C ALA A 22 12.72 -9.21 -21.03
N ALA A 23 13.70 -8.52 -21.60
CA ALA A 23 14.68 -7.73 -20.89
C ALA A 23 14.01 -7.00 -19.73
N SER A 24 14.66 -7.03 -18.57
CA SER A 24 14.35 -6.20 -17.42
C SER A 24 14.21 -4.75 -17.88
N SER A 25 12.98 -4.31 -18.14
CA SER A 25 12.68 -2.89 -18.23
C SER A 25 13.08 -2.31 -16.88
N SER A 26 13.86 -1.25 -16.90
CA SER A 26 14.27 -0.51 -15.70
C SER A 26 13.03 -0.22 -14.87
N GLY A 27 12.83 -1.05 -13.83
CA GLY A 27 11.52 -1.25 -13.24
C GLY A 27 11.09 -0.01 -12.48
N ALA A 28 9.93 0.53 -12.83
CA ALA A 28 9.22 1.49 -12.01
C ALA A 28 9.22 1.05 -10.55
N THR A 29 9.87 1.82 -9.68
CA THR A 29 9.95 1.49 -8.26
C THR A 29 8.54 1.35 -7.68
N GLY A 30 8.30 0.22 -7.01
CA GLY A 30 7.05 0.01 -6.27
C GLY A 30 5.83 -0.34 -7.10
N VAL A 31 6.05 -0.85 -8.30
CA VAL A 31 5.01 -1.28 -9.22
C VAL A 31 5.20 -2.75 -9.58
N LYS A 32 4.11 -3.52 -9.60
CA LYS A 32 4.09 -4.93 -10.01
C LYS A 32 3.29 -5.09 -11.30
N LEU A 33 3.99 -5.40 -12.39
CA LEU A 33 3.39 -5.78 -13.67
C LEU A 33 3.16 -7.30 -13.70
N VAL A 34 1.93 -7.71 -13.96
CA VAL A 34 1.53 -9.11 -14.12
C VAL A 34 1.53 -9.47 -15.61
N PRO A 35 1.77 -10.74 -16.02
CA PRO A 35 1.82 -11.12 -17.44
C PRO A 35 0.60 -10.75 -18.29
N SER A 36 -0.56 -10.50 -17.67
CA SER A 36 -1.77 -9.99 -18.32
C SER A 36 -1.69 -8.51 -18.74
N GLY A 37 -0.58 -7.82 -18.47
CA GLY A 37 -0.45 -6.38 -18.70
C GLY A 37 -1.04 -5.52 -17.58
N VAL A 38 -1.61 -6.14 -16.54
CA VAL A 38 -2.21 -5.46 -15.40
C VAL A 38 -1.11 -5.00 -14.43
N VAL A 39 -1.28 -3.79 -13.91
CA VAL A 39 -0.27 -3.13 -13.08
C VAL A 39 -0.82 -2.79 -11.71
N PHE A 40 -0.11 -3.19 -10.66
CA PHE A 40 -0.50 -2.95 -9.27
C PHE A 40 0.52 -2.10 -8.51
N VAL A 41 0.04 -1.38 -7.49
CA VAL A 41 0.83 -0.75 -6.44
C VAL A 41 0.50 -1.39 -5.10
N SER A 42 1.50 -1.50 -4.22
CA SER A 42 1.29 -2.06 -2.89
C SER A 42 0.38 -1.16 -2.04
N SER A 43 -0.49 -1.76 -1.24
CA SER A 43 -1.26 -1.11 -0.17
C SER A 43 -0.38 -0.64 1.01
N GLY A 44 0.89 -1.05 1.04
CA GLY A 44 1.78 -0.90 2.19
C GLY A 44 1.59 -1.95 3.28
N ILE A 45 0.73 -2.95 3.04
CA ILE A 45 0.53 -4.10 3.94
C ILE A 45 0.65 -5.37 3.09
N PRO A 46 1.76 -6.13 3.21
CA PRO A 46 2.01 -7.31 2.38
C PRO A 46 0.88 -8.36 2.43
N ASP A 47 0.26 -8.55 3.58
CA ASP A 47 -0.84 -9.49 3.74
C ASP A 47 -2.11 -9.04 3.01
N LEU A 48 -2.43 -7.74 3.06
CA LEU A 48 -3.55 -7.18 2.31
C LEU A 48 -3.29 -7.29 0.80
N ASP A 49 -2.07 -7.02 0.35
CA ASP A 49 -1.68 -7.18 -1.06
C ASP A 49 -1.86 -8.63 -1.52
N ARG A 50 -1.54 -9.61 -0.68
CA ARG A 50 -1.76 -11.03 -0.97
C ARG A 50 -3.24 -11.36 -1.10
N ILE A 51 -4.08 -10.86 -0.20
CA ILE A 51 -5.53 -11.08 -0.24
C ILE A 51 -6.14 -10.44 -1.50
N LEU A 52 -5.66 -9.26 -1.90
CA LEU A 52 -6.08 -8.56 -3.12
C LEU A 52 -5.48 -9.13 -4.41
N GLY A 53 -4.64 -10.17 -4.33
CA GLY A 53 -4.01 -10.79 -5.50
C GLY A 53 -2.87 -9.98 -6.12
N GLY A 54 -2.37 -8.94 -5.43
CA GLY A 54 -1.27 -8.12 -5.93
C GLY A 54 -1.24 -6.67 -5.45
N GLY A 55 -2.17 -6.23 -4.60
CA GLY A 55 -2.31 -4.84 -4.15
C GLY A 55 -3.40 -4.09 -4.91
N PHE A 56 -3.27 -2.77 -5.02
CA PHE A 56 -4.25 -1.92 -5.68
C PHE A 56 -3.93 -1.73 -7.17
N LEU A 57 -4.94 -1.86 -8.02
CA LEU A 57 -4.84 -1.72 -9.47
C LEU A 57 -4.58 -0.26 -9.88
N LEU A 58 -3.59 -0.01 -10.76
CA LEU A 58 -3.43 1.34 -11.35
C LEU A 58 -4.66 1.76 -12.17
N GLY A 59 -5.13 2.97 -11.90
CA GLY A 59 -6.34 3.53 -12.48
C GLY A 59 -7.60 3.15 -11.73
N SER A 60 -7.50 2.79 -10.45
CA SER A 60 -8.63 2.43 -9.60
C SER A 60 -8.85 3.39 -8.43
N VAL A 61 -10.10 3.42 -7.94
CA VAL A 61 -10.51 4.07 -6.69
C VAL A 61 -10.79 3.00 -5.64
N VAL A 62 -10.05 3.07 -4.54
CA VAL A 62 -10.23 2.26 -3.35
C VAL A 62 -10.98 3.08 -2.31
N MET A 63 -12.08 2.54 -1.81
CA MET A 63 -12.87 3.18 -0.75
C MET A 63 -12.72 2.38 0.54
N ILE A 64 -12.52 3.08 1.66
CA ILE A 64 -12.36 2.49 2.99
C ILE A 64 -13.46 3.05 3.89
N MET A 65 -14.34 2.17 4.36
CA MET A 65 -15.34 2.52 5.36
C MET A 65 -14.65 2.63 6.71
N GLU A 66 -14.76 3.80 7.32
CA GLU A 66 -14.20 4.03 8.66
C GLU A 66 -15.00 3.29 9.72
N ASP A 67 -14.27 2.72 10.67
CA ASP A 67 -14.81 2.13 11.88
C ASP A 67 -14.98 3.22 12.95
N THR A 68 -16.12 3.21 13.64
CA THR A 68 -16.43 4.15 14.72
C THR A 68 -15.70 3.82 16.01
N ASP A 69 -15.36 2.54 16.20
CA ASP A 69 -14.89 2.04 17.48
C ASP A 69 -13.36 2.08 17.57
N ALA A 70 -12.69 2.01 16.42
CA ALA A 70 -11.23 2.05 16.34
C ALA A 70 -10.70 2.72 15.07
N PRO A 71 -9.58 3.46 15.13
CA PRO A 71 -9.02 4.21 14.00
C PRO A 71 -8.21 3.32 13.03
N HIS A 72 -8.64 2.07 12.79
CA HIS A 72 -7.91 1.10 11.96
C HIS A 72 -7.81 1.51 10.48
N HIS A 73 -8.77 2.28 9.99
CA HIS A 73 -8.72 2.87 8.64
C HIS A 73 -7.51 3.81 8.48
N LEU A 74 -7.08 4.49 9.55
CA LEU A 74 -5.88 5.32 9.52
C LEU A 74 -4.61 4.50 9.38
N LEU A 75 -4.57 3.27 9.90
CA LEU A 75 -3.44 2.37 9.69
C LEU A 75 -3.30 2.03 8.21
N LEU A 76 -4.40 1.62 7.55
CA LEU A 76 -4.39 1.35 6.10
C LEU A 76 -3.94 2.58 5.30
N LEU A 77 -4.50 3.75 5.61
CA LEU A 77 -4.17 5.00 4.92
C LEU A 77 -2.70 5.39 5.12
N ARG A 78 -2.18 5.27 6.35
CA ARG A 78 -0.77 5.56 6.67
C ARG A 78 0.18 4.60 5.97
N CYS A 79 -0.10 3.29 5.98
CA CYS A 79 0.72 2.32 5.27
C CYS A 79 0.74 2.60 3.76
N PHE A 80 -0.43 2.89 3.17
CA PHE A 80 -0.54 3.23 1.75
C PHE A 80 0.30 4.46 1.37
N MET A 81 0.28 5.50 2.19
CA MET A 81 1.08 6.70 1.98
C MET A 81 2.58 6.46 2.23
N ALA A 82 2.94 5.81 3.34
CA ALA A 82 4.32 5.49 3.69
C ALA A 82 5.00 4.67 2.59
N GLN A 83 4.29 3.69 2.02
CA GLN A 83 4.75 2.89 0.91
C GLN A 83 5.08 3.74 -0.32
N GLY A 84 4.21 4.70 -0.65
CA GLY A 84 4.46 5.67 -1.73
C GLY A 84 5.69 6.52 -1.48
N VAL A 85 5.84 7.04 -0.27
CA VAL A 85 6.99 7.89 0.09
C VAL A 85 8.30 7.12 0.02
N VAL A 86 8.36 5.90 0.57
CA VAL A 86 9.55 5.02 0.51
C VAL A 86 9.93 4.70 -0.94
N HIS A 87 8.93 4.56 -1.82
CA HIS A 87 9.11 4.34 -3.25
C HIS A 87 9.29 5.62 -4.07
N LYS A 88 9.34 6.79 -3.44
CA LYS A 88 9.46 8.11 -4.09
C LYS A 88 8.35 8.38 -5.13
N GLN A 89 7.20 7.77 -4.93
CA GLN A 89 6.01 7.95 -5.75
C GLN A 89 5.32 9.28 -5.40
N PRO A 90 4.79 10.04 -6.38
CA PRO A 90 4.02 11.22 -6.09
C PRO A 90 2.83 10.92 -5.19
N LEU A 91 2.60 11.80 -4.22
CA LEU A 91 1.55 11.67 -3.21
C LEU A 91 0.77 12.99 -3.12
N LEU A 92 -0.55 12.92 -3.28
CA LEU A 92 -1.47 13.96 -2.85
C LEU A 92 -2.22 13.45 -1.62
N PHE A 93 -2.09 14.16 -0.51
CA PHE A 93 -2.83 13.87 0.72
C PHE A 93 -3.84 15.00 0.98
N ALA A 94 -5.11 14.63 1.17
CA ALA A 94 -6.14 15.54 1.62
C ALA A 94 -6.72 15.03 2.94
N GLY A 95 -6.91 15.92 3.90
CA GLY A 95 -7.50 15.55 5.18
C GLY A 95 -8.16 16.75 5.85
N PRO A 96 -9.10 16.49 6.76
CA PRO A 96 -9.93 17.55 7.31
C PRO A 96 -9.27 18.15 8.54
N MET A 97 -8.12 18.77 8.33
CA MET A 97 -7.31 19.39 9.36
C MET A 97 -6.57 20.61 8.81
N LYS A 98 -6.39 21.65 9.64
CA LYS A 98 -5.71 22.90 9.26
C LYS A 98 -4.33 22.68 8.62
N GLU A 99 -3.55 21.74 9.16
CA GLU A 99 -2.18 21.47 8.73
C GLU A 99 -1.99 19.98 8.36
N PRO A 100 -2.45 19.53 7.18
CA PRO A 100 -2.37 18.12 6.78
C PRO A 100 -0.93 17.60 6.66
N ARG A 101 0.05 18.48 6.46
CA ARG A 101 1.46 18.09 6.45
C ARG A 101 1.94 17.52 7.78
N LEU A 102 1.39 17.95 8.92
CA LEU A 102 1.75 17.39 10.22
C LEU A 102 1.36 15.91 10.33
N PHE A 103 0.28 15.49 9.67
CA PHE A 103 -0.15 14.10 9.63
C PHE A 103 0.90 13.17 9.01
N LEU A 104 1.71 13.68 8.07
CA LEU A 104 2.78 12.90 7.44
C LEU A 104 3.87 12.47 8.44
N GLY A 105 4.02 13.19 9.56
CA GLY A 105 4.90 12.79 10.66
C GLY A 105 4.45 11.54 11.40
N THR A 106 3.22 11.06 11.13
CA THR A 106 2.66 9.83 11.72
C THR A 106 2.77 8.60 10.81
N LEU A 107 3.33 8.76 9.61
CA LEU A 107 3.57 7.63 8.70
C LEU A 107 4.59 6.68 9.33
N PRO A 108 4.38 5.35 9.28
CA PRO A 108 5.32 4.41 9.88
C PRO A 108 6.60 4.23 9.05
N ALA A 109 7.70 3.90 9.71
CA ALA A 109 9.00 3.63 9.07
C ALA A 109 9.13 2.16 8.63
N PRO A 110 9.79 1.86 7.51
CA PRO A 110 10.05 0.49 7.10
C PRO A 110 11.03 -0.20 8.07
N VAL A 111 10.82 -1.49 8.38
CA VAL A 111 11.64 -2.27 9.33
C VAL A 111 13.12 -2.32 8.92
N SER A 112 13.40 -2.24 7.61
CA SER A 112 14.73 -2.27 7.01
C SER A 112 15.58 -1.02 7.24
N SER A 113 15.01 0.07 7.79
CA SER A 113 15.73 1.33 8.10
C SER A 113 16.77 1.23 9.22
N SER A 114 16.86 0.10 9.94
CA SER A 114 17.63 -0.03 11.19
C SER A 114 19.07 -0.57 11.06
N LYS A 115 19.64 -0.68 9.85
CA LYS A 115 20.93 -1.37 9.66
C LYS A 115 22.20 -0.50 9.74
N GLU A 116 22.12 0.79 10.04
CA GLU A 116 23.31 1.66 10.06
C GLU A 116 23.84 2.05 11.47
N ASP A 117 23.13 1.75 12.56
CA ASP A 117 23.56 2.15 13.91
C ASP A 117 24.35 1.07 14.69
N GLY A 118 24.78 -0.01 14.04
CA GLY A 118 25.41 -1.16 14.71
C GLY A 118 26.94 -1.24 14.64
N ARG A 119 27.65 -0.31 13.98
CA ARG A 119 29.09 -0.49 13.68
C ARG A 119 30.05 0.59 14.17
N HIS A 120 29.59 1.60 14.91
CA HIS A 120 30.47 2.67 15.41
C HIS A 120 30.27 2.97 16.89
N ARG A 121 30.42 1.97 17.78
CA ARG A 121 30.89 2.16 19.17
C ARG A 121 31.64 0.91 19.66
N ALA A 122 32.75 0.60 19.01
CA ALA A 122 33.78 -0.30 19.52
C ALA A 122 35.10 0.48 19.63
N MET A 123 35.26 1.22 20.73
CA MET A 123 36.52 1.74 21.32
C MET A 123 36.13 2.81 22.35
N GLY A 124 36.52 2.79 23.62
CA GLY A 124 37.32 1.84 24.36
C GLY A 124 37.29 2.20 25.85
N VAL A 125 37.55 1.22 26.71
CA VAL A 125 38.02 1.42 28.08
C VAL A 125 39.09 0.35 28.31
N GLY A 126 40.24 0.79 28.81
CA GLY A 126 41.48 0.02 28.91
C GLY A 126 41.43 -1.16 29.88
N PRO A 127 42.55 -1.89 30.00
CA PRO A 127 42.58 -3.21 30.65
C PRO A 127 42.64 -3.04 32.17
N SER A 128 41.73 -3.68 32.90
CA SER A 128 41.88 -3.96 34.34
C SER A 128 40.97 -5.12 34.77
N SER A 129 41.64 -6.25 35.04
CA SER A 129 41.37 -7.31 36.04
C SER A 129 39.93 -7.64 36.51
N ASP A 130 39.62 -8.93 36.35
CA ASP A 130 38.88 -9.85 37.24
C ASP A 130 37.48 -9.51 37.78
N GLY A 131 36.54 -10.43 37.55
CA GLY A 131 35.29 -10.51 38.31
C GLY A 131 34.13 -11.16 37.56
N ARG A 132 34.10 -12.50 37.54
CA ARG A 132 32.99 -13.32 37.02
C ARG A 132 31.65 -12.94 37.67
N ALA A 133 30.65 -12.51 36.90
CA ALA A 133 29.25 -12.73 37.23
C ALA A 133 28.31 -12.52 36.03
N ASN A 134 27.64 -13.61 35.65
CA ASN A 134 26.31 -13.69 35.06
C ASN A 134 26.13 -13.45 33.54
N ASP A 135 26.67 -14.38 32.73
CA ASP A 135 26.21 -14.67 31.37
C ASP A 135 25.47 -16.03 31.32
N GLU A 136 24.51 -16.22 32.22
CA GLU A 136 23.72 -17.47 32.29
C GLU A 136 22.29 -17.31 31.73
N GLY A 137 21.83 -16.08 31.49
CA GLY A 137 20.47 -15.79 31.00
C GLY A 137 20.24 -16.03 29.50
N LEU A 138 21.30 -16.16 28.69
CA LEU A 138 21.20 -16.30 27.23
C LEU A 138 21.35 -17.74 26.73
N ARG A 139 21.69 -18.69 27.61
CA ARG A 139 21.86 -20.11 27.25
C ARG A 139 20.53 -20.83 26.97
N ILE A 140 19.47 -20.45 27.68
CA ILE A 140 18.15 -21.12 27.59
C ILE A 140 17.52 -20.89 26.21
N ALA A 141 17.58 -19.66 25.68
CA ALA A 141 17.00 -19.32 24.37
C ALA A 141 17.70 -20.05 23.21
N TRP A 142 19.00 -20.39 23.35
CA TRP A 142 19.75 -21.07 22.30
C TRP A 142 19.42 -22.57 22.21
N GLN A 143 19.04 -23.21 23.32
CA GLN A 143 18.74 -24.63 23.35
C GLN A 143 17.41 -24.99 22.66
N TYR A 144 16.42 -24.10 22.65
CA TYR A 144 15.16 -24.34 21.93
C TYR A 144 15.30 -24.30 20.40
N LYS A 145 16.45 -23.85 19.88
CA LYS A 145 16.77 -23.87 18.44
C LYS A 145 16.66 -25.26 17.81
N LYS A 146 16.82 -26.33 18.60
CA LYS A 146 16.70 -27.72 18.14
C LYS A 146 15.25 -28.20 17.96
N TYR A 147 14.28 -27.50 18.54
CA TYR A 147 12.84 -27.85 18.45
C TYR A 147 12.08 -27.04 17.40
N PHE A 148 12.67 -25.95 16.89
CA PHE A 148 12.21 -25.32 15.67
C PHE A 148 12.80 -26.09 14.49
N GLY A 149 12.05 -27.08 14.02
CA GLY A 149 12.38 -27.87 12.85
C GLY A 149 12.75 -26.99 11.65
N ASP A 150 13.61 -27.52 10.80
CA ASP A 150 14.08 -26.91 9.57
C ASP A 150 12.92 -26.48 8.65
N GLU A 151 12.52 -25.22 8.74
CA GLU A 151 11.90 -24.48 7.63
C GLU A 151 12.74 -23.25 7.29
N LYS A 152 14.02 -23.47 7.02
CA LYS A 152 14.89 -22.49 6.37
C LYS A 152 15.64 -23.11 5.21
N THR A 153 14.99 -23.10 4.05
CA THR A 153 15.67 -23.04 2.74
C THR A 153 14.69 -22.53 1.69
N SER A 154 14.46 -21.21 1.61
CA SER A 154 14.55 -20.48 0.33
C SER A 154 14.43 -18.95 0.46
N ARG A 155 15.08 -18.30 1.44
CA ARG A 155 15.12 -16.81 1.50
C ARG A 155 16.51 -16.20 1.64
N ALA A 156 17.54 -16.93 1.26
CA ALA A 156 18.90 -16.43 1.19
C ALA A 156 19.54 -16.82 -0.14
N GLU A 157 19.06 -16.25 -1.24
CA GLU A 157 19.80 -16.22 -2.52
C GLU A 157 19.23 -15.11 -3.42
N HIS A 158 20.13 -14.31 -4.00
CA HIS A 158 19.93 -13.11 -4.83
C HIS A 158 19.47 -11.83 -4.12
N LYS A 159 20.40 -11.23 -3.37
CA LYS A 159 20.38 -9.80 -3.06
C LYS A 159 20.86 -8.99 -4.29
N ASP A 160 20.10 -9.10 -5.37
CA ASP A 160 20.12 -8.06 -6.39
C ASP A 160 19.51 -6.79 -5.75
N ASN A 161 19.93 -5.61 -6.17
CA ASN A 161 19.52 -4.32 -5.60
C ASN A 161 18.05 -3.97 -5.99
N LYS A 162 17.16 -4.97 -5.95
CA LYS A 162 15.78 -4.92 -6.38
C LYS A 162 14.95 -4.33 -5.23
N GLN A 163 14.56 -3.08 -5.39
CA GLN A 163 13.68 -2.39 -4.47
C GLN A 163 12.38 -3.19 -4.31
N GLU A 164 12.03 -3.53 -3.07
CA GLU A 164 10.94 -4.47 -2.76
C GLU A 164 9.56 -3.87 -3.13
N PHE A 165 8.63 -4.70 -3.64
CA PHE A 165 7.29 -4.25 -4.05
C PHE A 165 6.45 -3.70 -2.89
N SER A 166 6.65 -4.24 -1.68
CA SER A 166 5.99 -3.83 -0.44
C SER A 166 7.00 -3.92 0.69
N ASN A 167 6.92 -3.02 1.68
CA ASN A 167 7.77 -3.06 2.86
C ASN A 167 6.96 -3.47 4.09
N ASP A 168 7.61 -4.16 5.02
CA ASP A 168 7.11 -4.26 6.39
C ASP A 168 7.37 -2.95 7.13
N PHE A 169 6.36 -2.44 7.84
CA PHE A 169 6.43 -1.19 8.58
C PHE A 169 6.43 -1.40 10.10
N ASP A 170 7.33 -0.72 10.82
CA ASP A 170 7.32 -0.65 12.28
C ASP A 170 6.39 0.50 12.71
N LEU A 171 5.18 0.16 13.14
CA LEU A 171 4.15 1.13 13.54
C LEU A 171 4.53 1.97 14.76
N ARG A 172 5.58 1.59 15.49
CA ARG A 172 6.07 2.32 16.67
C ARG A 172 7.04 3.43 16.31
N LYS A 173 7.52 3.47 15.05
CA LYS A 173 8.53 4.42 14.60
C LYS A 173 7.98 5.28 13.46
N PRO A 174 8.03 6.61 13.58
CA PRO A 174 7.65 7.48 12.49
C PRO A 174 8.69 7.44 11.37
N LEU A 175 8.24 7.67 10.15
CA LEU A 175 9.07 7.76 8.95
C LEU A 175 10.06 8.92 9.08
N GLU A 176 11.25 8.75 8.52
CA GLU A 176 12.30 9.76 8.59
C GLU A 176 11.92 11.05 7.86
N ARG A 177 12.15 12.19 8.53
CA ARG A 177 11.74 13.52 8.04
C ARG A 177 12.32 13.87 6.67
N HIS A 178 13.52 13.39 6.35
CA HIS A 178 14.18 13.69 5.08
C HIS A 178 13.41 13.09 3.88
N LEU A 179 12.71 11.97 4.06
CA LEU A 179 11.85 11.36 3.04
C LEU A 179 10.57 12.17 2.81
N LEU A 180 10.08 12.85 3.85
CA LEU A 180 8.88 13.69 3.81
C LEU A 180 9.12 15.05 3.14
N ASN A 181 10.38 15.49 3.07
CA ASN A 181 10.76 16.75 2.42
C ASN A 181 10.92 16.63 0.90
N GLY A 182 10.50 15.51 0.30
CA GLY A 182 10.57 15.29 -1.14
C GLY A 182 9.65 16.23 -1.95
N GLN A 183 10.06 16.56 -3.18
CA GLN A 183 9.34 17.48 -4.07
C GLN A 183 7.99 16.96 -4.61
N ASN A 184 7.60 15.73 -4.26
CA ASN A 184 6.44 15.06 -4.86
C ASN A 184 5.27 14.85 -3.89
N ILE A 185 5.23 15.57 -2.77
CA ILE A 185 4.15 15.47 -1.77
C ILE A 185 3.34 16.78 -1.70
N GLU A 186 2.08 16.70 -2.12
CA GLU A 186 1.09 17.77 -2.01
C GLU A 186 0.13 17.48 -0.85
N CYS A 187 -0.23 18.51 -0.10
CA CYS A 187 -1.16 18.41 1.02
C CYS A 187 -2.27 19.45 0.88
N VAL A 188 -3.52 19.01 1.08
CA VAL A 188 -4.71 19.84 0.91
C VAL A 188 -5.56 19.73 2.17
N SER A 189 -5.89 20.86 2.81
CA SER A 189 -6.86 20.88 3.89
C SER A 189 -8.27 20.84 3.31
N THR A 190 -9.11 19.97 3.84
CA THR A 190 -10.56 19.98 3.59
C THR A 190 -11.36 20.53 4.77
N GLN A 191 -10.68 20.89 5.87
CA GLN A 191 -11.31 21.50 7.03
C GLN A 191 -11.95 22.83 6.62
N GLU A 192 -13.20 23.06 7.01
CA GLU A 192 -13.94 24.31 6.76
C GLU A 192 -14.08 24.65 5.27
N ALA A 193 -13.81 23.71 4.35
CA ALA A 193 -14.02 23.92 2.93
C ALA A 193 -15.51 23.86 2.60
N ASP A 194 -16.06 24.92 2.00
CA ASP A 194 -17.49 24.99 1.62
C ASP A 194 -17.86 24.11 0.43
N THR A 195 -16.88 23.82 -0.44
CA THR A 195 -17.06 23.05 -1.67
C THR A 195 -15.87 22.12 -1.90
N LEU A 196 -16.05 21.13 -2.79
CA LEU A 196 -15.00 20.20 -3.21
C LEU A 196 -14.22 20.68 -4.44
N SER A 197 -14.48 21.88 -4.96
CA SER A 197 -13.87 22.36 -6.22
C SER A 197 -12.35 22.47 -6.12
N ASN A 198 -11.82 23.06 -5.04
CA ASN A 198 -10.37 23.16 -4.83
C ASN A 198 -9.74 21.75 -4.80
N LEU A 199 -10.30 20.82 -4.03
CA LEU A 199 -9.79 19.45 -3.98
C LEU A 199 -9.85 18.76 -5.36
N GLN A 200 -10.93 18.99 -6.12
CA GLN A 200 -11.07 18.47 -7.48
C GLN A 200 -9.99 19.03 -8.42
N ASP A 201 -9.72 20.34 -8.35
CA ASP A 201 -8.67 20.99 -9.13
C ASP A 201 -7.28 20.45 -8.77
N ARG A 202 -7.02 20.23 -7.46
CA ARG A 202 -5.77 19.62 -6.99
C ARG A 202 -5.61 18.19 -7.50
N CYS A 203 -6.65 17.37 -7.43
CA CYS A 203 -6.66 16.04 -8.02
C CYS A 203 -6.39 16.09 -9.53
N SER A 204 -7.04 16.99 -10.27
CA SER A 204 -6.83 17.14 -11.71
C SER A 204 -5.39 17.54 -12.05
N ALA A 205 -4.85 18.56 -11.36
CA ALA A 205 -3.48 19.03 -11.54
C ALA A 205 -2.43 17.98 -11.14
N PHE A 206 -2.71 17.14 -10.15
CA PHE A 206 -1.86 16.02 -9.76
C PHE A 206 -1.87 14.93 -10.84
N LEU A 207 -3.05 14.53 -11.31
CA LEU A 207 -3.22 13.43 -12.26
C LEU A 207 -2.73 13.77 -13.67
N SER A 208 -2.79 15.04 -14.08
CA SER A 208 -2.27 15.49 -15.39
C SER A 208 -0.77 15.28 -15.55
N LYS A 209 -0.02 15.22 -14.43
CA LYS A 209 1.43 14.92 -14.39
C LYS A 209 1.72 13.43 -14.55
N LEU A 210 0.70 12.57 -14.49
CA LEU A 210 0.81 11.11 -14.46
C LEU A 210 0.00 10.44 -15.58
N PRO A 211 0.15 10.85 -16.85
CA PRO A 211 -0.61 10.29 -17.95
C PRO A 211 -0.24 8.81 -18.15
N ARG A 212 -1.25 8.01 -18.49
CA ARG A 212 -1.06 6.62 -18.90
C ARG A 212 -0.46 6.60 -20.32
N LYS A 213 0.87 6.77 -20.42
CA LYS A 213 1.62 6.68 -21.69
C LYS A 213 2.12 5.26 -21.92
N ASP A 214 1.86 4.74 -23.11
CA ASP A 214 2.47 3.48 -23.57
C ASP A 214 3.94 3.74 -23.92
N GLY A 215 4.86 3.12 -23.17
CA GLY A 215 6.30 3.09 -23.49
C GLY A 215 7.20 4.09 -22.75
N GLY A 216 6.70 4.85 -21.76
CA GLY A 216 7.53 5.70 -20.89
C GLY A 216 7.95 5.04 -19.57
N SER A 217 8.86 5.67 -18.82
CA SER A 217 9.15 5.29 -17.42
C SER A 217 7.89 5.42 -16.58
N LEU A 218 7.33 4.28 -16.19
CA LEU A 218 6.07 4.19 -15.46
C LEU A 218 6.26 4.79 -14.05
N THR A 219 5.69 5.96 -13.80
CA THR A 219 5.66 6.55 -12.46
C THR A 219 4.25 6.40 -11.91
N ALA A 220 4.10 5.68 -10.80
CA ALA A 220 2.82 5.52 -10.13
C ALA A 220 2.58 6.66 -9.14
N GLY A 221 1.40 7.27 -9.16
CA GLY A 221 0.96 8.26 -8.18
C GLY A 221 -0.07 7.73 -7.19
N ARG A 222 -0.17 8.40 -6.05
CA ARG A 222 -1.09 8.06 -4.97
C ARG A 222 -1.88 9.29 -4.56
N ILE A 223 -3.19 9.15 -4.53
CA ILE A 223 -4.10 10.10 -3.89
C ILE A 223 -4.61 9.44 -2.60
N ALA A 224 -4.50 10.12 -1.48
CA ALA A 224 -5.01 9.70 -0.19
C ALA A 224 -5.95 10.79 0.33
N ILE A 225 -7.24 10.49 0.42
CA ILE A 225 -8.24 11.41 0.95
C ILE A 225 -8.78 10.82 2.25
N GLN A 226 -8.51 11.49 3.35
CA GLN A 226 -9.01 11.14 4.67
C GLN A 226 -10.39 11.75 4.88
N SER A 227 -11.33 10.92 5.34
CA SER A 227 -12.65 11.28 5.86
C SER A 227 -13.41 12.27 4.97
N LEU A 228 -13.64 11.89 3.70
CA LEU A 228 -14.22 12.75 2.65
C LEU A 228 -15.59 13.35 3.00
N CYS A 229 -16.33 12.83 3.99
CA CYS A 229 -17.61 13.38 4.46
C CYS A 229 -17.61 13.71 5.96
N ALA A 230 -16.49 14.16 6.50
CA ALA A 230 -16.40 14.44 7.92
C ALA A 230 -17.23 15.68 8.33
N PRO A 231 -17.89 15.67 9.52
CA PRO A 231 -18.86 16.71 9.91
C PRO A 231 -18.34 18.15 9.97
N HIS A 232 -17.05 18.35 10.17
CA HIS A 232 -16.39 19.67 10.20
C HIS A 232 -16.04 20.26 8.82
N CYS A 233 -16.41 19.58 7.72
CA CYS A 233 -16.25 20.12 6.37
C CYS A 233 -17.49 20.95 6.02
N GLY A 234 -17.34 22.13 5.41
CA GLY A 234 -18.47 23.00 5.02
C GLY A 234 -19.34 22.42 3.89
N TYR A 235 -18.84 21.42 3.17
CA TYR A 235 -19.60 20.63 2.20
C TYR A 235 -20.31 19.41 2.81
N PHE A 236 -20.26 19.22 4.14
CA PHE A 236 -21.03 18.17 4.82
C PHE A 236 -22.52 18.31 4.50
N GLU A 237 -23.24 17.18 4.39
CA GLU A 237 -24.63 17.07 3.90
C GLU A 237 -24.86 17.41 2.42
N LYS A 238 -23.85 17.87 1.67
CA LYS A 238 -23.94 18.02 0.21
C LYS A 238 -23.66 16.70 -0.50
N ASP A 239 -24.51 15.70 -0.22
CA ASP A 239 -24.28 14.31 -0.62
C ASP A 239 -24.08 14.13 -2.14
N TRP A 240 -24.84 14.87 -2.95
CA TRP A 240 -24.70 14.83 -4.41
C TRP A 240 -23.40 15.44 -4.91
N ASP A 241 -22.91 16.49 -4.26
CA ASP A 241 -21.62 17.10 -4.60
C ASP A 241 -20.48 16.12 -4.31
N MET A 242 -20.55 15.42 -3.16
CA MET A 242 -19.59 14.38 -2.82
C MET A 242 -19.63 13.20 -3.80
N VAL A 243 -20.82 12.74 -4.19
CA VAL A 243 -20.98 11.70 -5.22
C VAL A 243 -20.42 12.15 -6.57
N SER A 244 -20.67 13.41 -6.97
CA SER A 244 -20.15 13.99 -8.20
C SER A 244 -18.61 14.06 -8.18
N PHE A 245 -18.05 14.50 -7.06
CA PHE A 245 -16.61 14.54 -6.84
C PHE A 245 -15.97 13.15 -6.96
N ILE A 246 -16.51 12.12 -6.27
CA ILE A 246 -15.98 10.74 -6.35
C ILE A 246 -16.02 10.22 -7.79
N LYS A 247 -17.13 10.46 -8.51
CA LYS A 247 -17.25 10.12 -9.93
C LYS A 247 -16.19 10.80 -10.79
N SER A 248 -15.96 12.09 -10.55
CA SER A 248 -14.93 12.86 -11.27
C SER A 248 -13.53 12.32 -11.01
N VAL A 249 -13.18 12.08 -9.74
CA VAL A 249 -11.90 11.46 -9.35
C VAL A 249 -11.73 10.09 -10.00
N LYS A 250 -12.76 9.24 -9.97
CA LYS A 250 -12.73 7.92 -10.64
C LYS A 250 -12.44 8.04 -12.13
N ALA A 251 -13.12 8.95 -12.82
CA ALA A 251 -12.93 9.17 -14.25
C ALA A 251 -11.48 9.62 -14.56
N MET A 252 -10.93 10.57 -13.79
CA MET A 252 -9.57 11.06 -13.98
C MET A 252 -8.51 10.01 -13.62
N VAL A 253 -8.72 9.25 -12.55
CA VAL A 253 -7.78 8.22 -12.11
C VAL A 253 -7.67 7.12 -13.16
N ARG A 254 -8.78 6.72 -13.79
CA ARG A 254 -8.83 5.64 -14.79
C ARG A 254 -7.93 5.86 -16.02
N SER A 255 -7.69 7.11 -16.41
CA SER A 255 -6.80 7.50 -17.51
C SER A 255 -5.38 7.88 -17.07
N SER A 256 -5.05 7.68 -15.79
CA SER A 256 -3.75 8.02 -15.19
C SER A 256 -3.03 6.79 -14.64
N ASN A 257 -1.73 6.92 -14.39
CA ASN A 257 -0.94 5.95 -13.64
C ASN A 257 -1.05 6.19 -12.13
N SER A 258 -2.28 6.25 -11.58
CA SER A 258 -2.49 6.55 -10.16
C SER A 258 -3.51 5.63 -9.49
N VAL A 259 -3.48 5.58 -8.17
CA VAL A 259 -4.55 5.00 -7.33
C VAL A 259 -5.04 6.06 -6.36
N ALA A 260 -6.36 6.16 -6.19
CA ALA A 260 -6.96 6.99 -5.15
C ALA A 260 -7.51 6.12 -4.03
N VAL A 261 -7.08 6.35 -2.80
CA VAL A 261 -7.63 5.76 -1.58
C VAL A 261 -8.43 6.84 -0.86
N ILE A 262 -9.70 6.56 -0.61
CA ILE A 262 -10.64 7.49 0.03
C ILE A 262 -11.22 6.82 1.28
N THR A 263 -10.99 7.38 2.46
CA THR A 263 -11.68 6.97 3.68
C THR A 263 -12.93 7.81 3.91
N PHE A 264 -13.98 7.21 4.47
CA PHE A 264 -15.19 7.94 4.81
C PHE A 264 -15.94 7.33 6.00
N PRO A 265 -16.46 8.17 6.92
CA PRO A 265 -17.31 7.71 8.02
C PRO A 265 -18.65 7.21 7.47
N SER A 266 -18.75 5.90 7.26
CA SER A 266 -19.95 5.31 6.65
C SER A 266 -21.23 5.47 7.50
N THR A 267 -21.07 5.70 8.81
CA THR A 267 -22.15 5.86 9.79
C THR A 267 -22.84 7.22 9.75
N VAL A 268 -22.21 8.25 9.17
CA VAL A 268 -22.84 9.58 9.02
C VAL A 268 -23.59 9.72 7.71
N LEU A 269 -23.44 8.76 6.78
CA LEU A 269 -24.17 8.72 5.53
C LEU A 269 -25.50 7.97 5.68
N SER A 270 -26.53 8.43 4.97
CA SER A 270 -27.74 7.61 4.82
C SER A 270 -27.42 6.28 4.12
N ASN A 271 -28.22 5.24 4.38
CA ASN A 271 -28.05 3.92 3.75
C ASN A 271 -28.00 4.00 2.21
N SER A 272 -28.81 4.89 1.62
CA SER A 272 -28.85 5.10 0.17
C SER A 272 -27.54 5.69 -0.34
N PHE A 273 -26.99 6.71 0.32
CA PHE A 273 -25.72 7.32 -0.09
C PHE A 273 -24.53 6.41 0.19
N CYS A 274 -24.52 5.72 1.33
CA CYS A 274 -23.50 4.73 1.64
C CYS A 274 -23.41 3.65 0.54
N LYS A 275 -24.54 3.08 0.10
CA LYS A 275 -24.56 2.13 -1.03
C LYS A 275 -24.08 2.76 -2.34
N ARG A 276 -24.50 3.99 -2.65
CA ARG A 276 -24.02 4.70 -3.86
C ARG A 276 -22.51 4.87 -3.86
N TRP A 277 -21.92 5.22 -2.72
CA TRP A 277 -20.47 5.35 -2.56
C TRP A 277 -19.79 4.01 -2.77
N GLN A 278 -20.30 2.94 -2.14
CA GLN A 278 -19.78 1.58 -2.35
C GLN A 278 -19.76 1.20 -3.83
N HIS A 279 -20.83 1.46 -4.58
CA HIS A 279 -20.87 1.19 -6.04
C HIS A 279 -19.93 2.04 -6.89
N LEU A 280 -19.38 3.14 -6.36
CA LEU A 280 -18.36 3.93 -7.05
C LEU A 280 -16.96 3.37 -6.85
N ALA A 281 -16.73 2.57 -5.81
CA ALA A 281 -15.43 1.94 -5.58
C ALA A 281 -15.12 0.88 -6.66
N ASP A 282 -13.84 0.74 -7.00
CA ASP A 282 -13.32 -0.47 -7.68
C ASP A 282 -12.83 -1.50 -6.64
N THR A 283 -12.54 -1.04 -5.42
CA THR A 283 -12.24 -1.90 -4.28
C THR A 283 -12.78 -1.23 -3.03
N LEU A 284 -13.60 -1.95 -2.26
CA LEU A 284 -14.18 -1.47 -1.01
C LEU A 284 -13.62 -2.29 0.16
N LEU A 285 -13.04 -1.60 1.13
CA LEU A 285 -12.56 -2.19 2.38
C LEU A 285 -13.46 -1.71 3.52
N SER A 286 -14.04 -2.63 4.28
CA SER A 286 -14.73 -2.34 5.52
C SER A 286 -13.91 -2.93 6.66
N ILE A 287 -13.52 -2.09 7.61
CA ILE A 287 -12.75 -2.51 8.77
C ILE A 287 -13.67 -2.42 9.98
N LYS A 288 -13.61 -3.41 10.87
CA LYS A 288 -14.33 -3.42 12.13
C LYS A 288 -13.46 -4.00 13.22
N ALA A 289 -13.38 -3.33 14.36
CA ALA A 289 -12.88 -3.91 15.59
C ALA A 289 -13.79 -5.08 16.01
N ILE A 290 -13.18 -6.14 16.53
CA ILE A 290 -13.95 -7.24 17.14
C ILE A 290 -14.23 -6.82 18.58
N PRO A 291 -15.50 -6.77 19.03
CA PRO A 291 -15.82 -6.47 20.42
C PRO A 291 -15.05 -7.39 21.37
N GLY A 292 -14.24 -6.80 22.25
CA GLY A 292 -13.43 -7.53 23.23
C GLY A 292 -12.10 -8.12 22.72
N LYS A 293 -11.68 -7.85 21.48
CA LYS A 293 -10.33 -8.17 20.97
C LYS A 293 -9.65 -6.92 20.39
N LEU A 294 -8.32 -6.88 20.48
CA LEU A 294 -7.51 -5.79 19.90
C LEU A 294 -7.28 -5.96 18.38
N ASP A 295 -7.58 -7.14 17.83
CA ASP A 295 -7.33 -7.45 16.42
C ASP A 295 -8.48 -6.97 15.52
N PRO A 296 -8.20 -6.18 14.46
CA PRO A 296 -9.19 -5.81 13.46
C PRO A 296 -9.65 -7.00 12.62
N PHE A 297 -10.91 -6.94 12.19
CA PHE A 297 -11.41 -7.70 11.05
C PHE A 297 -11.53 -6.78 9.84
N ILE A 298 -11.00 -7.20 8.68
CA ILE A 298 -11.15 -6.49 7.41
C ILE A 298 -12.04 -7.32 6.49
N THR A 299 -13.21 -6.80 6.17
CA THR A 299 -14.07 -7.31 5.09
C THR A 299 -13.69 -6.62 3.79
N ILE A 300 -13.41 -7.41 2.75
CA ILE A 300 -13.01 -6.91 1.44
C ILE A 300 -14.12 -7.22 0.44
N PHE A 301 -14.60 -6.19 -0.24
CA PHE A 301 -15.50 -6.30 -1.38
C PHE A 301 -14.77 -5.77 -2.62
N ILE A 302 -14.51 -6.66 -3.58
CA ILE A 302 -14.03 -6.26 -4.92
C ILE A 302 -15.28 -6.19 -5.79
N ILE A 303 -15.57 -5.01 -6.34
CA ILE A 303 -16.82 -4.68 -7.04
C ILE A 303 -16.58 -4.64 -8.55
#